data_AF-A0AAV3II74-F1
#
_entry.id   AF-A0AAV3II74-F1
#
_cell.length_a   1.000
_cell.length_b   1.000
_cell.length_c   1.000
_cell.angle_alpha   90.00
_cell.angle_beta   90.00
_cell.angle_gamma   90.00
#
_symmetry.space_group_name_H-M   'P 1'
#
loop_
_entity.id
_entity.type
_entity.pdbx_description
1 polymer ?
#
loop_
_entity_poly.entity_id
_entity_poly.type
_entity_poly.pdbx_seq_one_letter_code
_entity_poly.pdbx_strand_id
1 'polypeptide(L)' 'MPKNVIHHSDRGVQYLSIRYSNRLEAANLRASVGTIGDSYDNALAETVNGLYKT' A
#
# COMPACT_ATOMS: atom_id res chain seq x y z
N MET A 1 5.49 2.48 -18.78
CA MET A 1 4.87 2.59 -17.44
C MET A 1 3.71 1.62 -17.36
N PRO A 2 3.49 0.95 -16.22
CA PRO A 2 2.35 0.07 -16.03
C PRO A 2 1.05 0.85 -16.22
N LYS A 3 0.09 0.30 -16.98
CA LYS A 3 -1.25 0.89 -17.11
C LYS A 3 -2.18 0.20 -16.12
N ASN A 4 -3.02 0.96 -15.44
CA ASN A 4 -4.07 0.46 -14.54
C ASN A 4 -3.57 -0.34 -13.32
N VAL A 5 -2.39 0.02 -12.78
CA VAL A 5 -1.89 -0.59 -11.54
C VAL A 5 -2.35 0.18 -10.31
N ILE A 6 -2.80 -0.55 -9.30
CA ILE A 6 -3.15 -0.04 -7.98
C ILE A 6 -2.03 -0.40 -7.01
N HIS A 7 -1.53 0.60 -6.29
CA HIS A 7 -0.71 0.39 -5.12
C HIS A 7 -1.62 0.39 -3.89
N HIS A 8 -1.77 -0.77 -3.25
CA HIS A 8 -2.50 -0.92 -2.00
C HIS A 8 -1.53 -1.02 -0.82
N SER A 9 -1.84 -0.34 0.28
CA SER A 9 -1.02 -0.30 1.49
C SER A 9 -1.90 -0.28 2.73
N ASP A 10 -1.32 -0.53 3.90
CA ASP A 10 -2.00 -0.24 5.16
C ASP A 10 -2.25 1.28 5.33
N ARG A 11 -2.89 1.66 6.44
CA ARG A 11 -3.24 3.06 6.73
C ARG A 11 -2.17 3.80 7.52
N GLY A 12 -0.92 3.36 7.44
CA GLY A 12 0.22 3.97 8.11
C GLY A 12 0.49 5.41 7.69
N VAL A 13 1.03 6.21 8.60
CA VAL A 13 1.28 7.66 8.40
C VAL A 13 2.15 7.95 7.17
N GLN A 14 3.10 7.07 6.84
CA GLN A 14 3.96 7.22 5.67
C GLN A 14 3.16 7.16 4.35
N TYR A 15 2.23 6.20 4.25
CA TYR A 15 1.43 5.97 3.04
C TYR A 15 0.36 7.03 2.82
N LEU A 16 -0.04 7.73 3.89
CA LEU A 16 -0.94 8.89 3.84
C LEU A 16 -0.23 10.23 3.58
N SER A 17 1.10 10.24 3.53
CA SER A 17 1.84 11.49 3.33
C SER A 17 1.68 12.04 1.90
N ILE A 18 1.67 13.37 1.79
CA ILE A 18 1.62 14.09 0.50
C ILE A 18 2.81 13.66 -0.38
N ARG A 19 4.00 13.57 0.22
CA ARG A 19 5.22 13.19 -0.51
C ARG A 19 5.10 11.80 -1.14
N TYR A 20 4.53 10.84 -0.41
CA TYR A 20 4.33 9.49 -0.92
C TYR A 20 3.26 9.44 -2.02
N SER A 21 2.14 10.13 -1.82
CA SER A 21 1.07 10.24 -2.82
C SER A 21 1.56 10.83 -4.14
N ASN A 22 2.33 11.93 -4.09
CA ASN A 22 2.92 12.55 -5.28
C ASN A 22 3.89 11.60 -6.01
N ARG A 23 4.59 10.73 -5.26
CA ARG A 23 5.51 9.76 -5.86
C ARG A 23 4.77 8.66 -6.62
N LEU A 24 3.62 8.21 -6.11
CA LEU A 24 2.75 7.24 -6.79
C LEU A 24 2.13 7.85 -8.05
N GLU A 25 1.66 9.09 -7.98
CA GLU A 25 1.12 9.82 -9.13
C GLU A 25 2.19 10.00 -10.23
N ALA A 26 3.40 10.43 -9.87
CA ALA A 26 4.52 10.53 -10.82
C ALA A 26 4.91 9.19 -11.47
N ALA A 27 4.58 8.07 -10.82
CA ALA A 27 4.77 6.72 -11.35
C ALA A 27 3.57 6.20 -12.17
N ASN A 28 2.50 6.97 -12.33
CA ASN A 28 1.21 6.57 -12.91
C ASN A 28 0.54 5.40 -12.15
N LEU A 29 0.63 5.39 -10.82
CA LEU A 29 0.01 4.40 -9.95
C LEU A 29 -1.21 5.01 -9.23
N ARG A 30 -2.29 4.24 -9.11
CA ARG A 30 -3.45 4.61 -8.29
C ARG A 30 -3.22 4.18 -6.85
N ALA A 31 -3.31 5.11 -5.91
CA ALA A 31 -3.20 4.80 -4.49
C ALA A 31 -4.51 4.20 -3.93
N SER A 32 -4.38 3.23 -3.03
CA SER A 32 -5.45 2.65 -2.22
C SER A 32 -4.88 2.31 -0.84
N VAL A 33 -5.68 2.50 0.21
CA VAL A 33 -5.29 2.15 1.60
C VAL A 33 -6.38 1.31 2.25
N GLY A 34 -5.98 0.49 3.22
CA GLY A 34 -6.90 -0.35 4.00
C GLY A 34 -7.99 0.43 4.75
N THR A 35 -9.05 -0.30 5.08
CA THR A 35 -10.23 0.13 5.81
C THR A 35 -9.89 0.44 7.27
N ILE A 36 -10.64 1.35 7.89
CA ILE A 36 -10.41 1.76 9.28
C ILE A 36 -10.75 0.61 10.22
N GLY A 37 -9.79 0.22 11.06
CA GLY A 37 -10.00 -0.80 12.09
C GLY A 37 -10.11 -2.22 11.55
N ASP A 38 -9.74 -2.46 10.30
CA ASP A 38 -9.76 -3.77 9.66
C ASP A 38 -8.34 -4.20 9.27
N SER A 39 -7.81 -5.20 9.98
CA SER A 39 -6.48 -5.75 9.69
C SER A 39 -6.47 -6.73 8.51
N TYR A 40 -7.63 -7.23 8.07
CA TYR A 40 -7.68 -8.24 7.01
C TYR A 40 -7.24 -7.68 5.65
N ASP A 41 -7.40 -6.39 5.42
CA ASP A 41 -6.93 -5.71 4.20
C ASP A 41 -5.41 -5.85 3.99
N ASN A 42 -4.63 -6.02 5.08
CA ASN A 42 -3.17 -6.16 5.02
C ASN A 42 -2.68 -7.61 5.21
N ALA A 43 -3.57 -8.57 5.48
CA ALA A 43 -3.20 -9.92 5.92
C ALA A 43 -2.27 -10.66 4.95
N LEU A 44 -2.46 -10.46 3.63
CA LEU A 44 -1.60 -11.07 2.61
C LEU A 44 -0.15 -10.54 2.71
N ALA A 45 0.02 -9.22 2.84
CA ALA A 45 1.34 -8.60 2.95
C ALA A 45 2.05 -9.05 4.23
N GLU A 46 1.32 -9.15 5.35
CA GLU A 46 1.85 -9.64 6.61
C GLU A 46 2.24 -11.12 6.56
N THR A 47 1.47 -11.95 5.87
CA THR A 47 1.82 -13.36 5.64
C THR A 47 3.15 -13.49 4.90
N VAL A 48 3.34 -12.73 3.82
CA VAL A 48 4.60 -12.71 3.07
C VAL A 48 5.77 -12.23 3.94
N ASN A 49 5.56 -11.17 4.73
CA ASN A 49 6.58 -10.69 5.67
C ASN A 49 6.94 -11.74 6.74
N GLY A 50 5.96 -12.50 7.23
CA GLY A 50 6.19 -13.60 8.18
C GLY A 50 7.02 -14.72 7.56
N LEU A 51 6.67 -15.14 6.34
CA LEU A 51 7.43 -16.15 5.59
C LEU A 51 8.87 -15.72 5.32
N TYR A 52 9.09 -14.45 4.97
CA TYR A 52 10.43 -13.92 4.72
C TYR A 52 11.32 -13.88 5.97
N LYS A 53 10.75 -13.65 7.16
CA LYS A 53 11.49 -13.50 8.42
C LYS A 53 11.82 -14.82 9.12
N THR A 54 11.48 -15.96 8.52
CA THR A 54 11.80 -17.30 9.06
C THR A 54 13.28 -17.60 8.84
#